data_AF-A0AAE1NDY7-F1
#
_entry.id   AF-A0AAE1NDY7-F1
#
_cell.length_a   1.000
_cell.length_b   1.000
_cell.length_c   1.000
_cell.angle_alpha   90.00
_cell.angle_beta   90.00
_cell.angle_gamma   90.00
#
_symmetry.space_group_name_H-M   'P 1'
#
loop_
_entity.id
_entity.type
_entity.pdbx_description
1 polymer ?
#
loop_
_entity_poly.entity_id
_entity_poly.type
_entity_poly.pdbx_seq_one_letter_code
_entity_poly.pdbx_strand_id
1 'polypeptide(L)' 'MSISYDAREGEFTSGVRWADEGELGGRARFIPSSEPPTLALDPVHANDEGVYTCRVDYILSPSTTAVVNLTVVCE' A
#
# COMPACT_ATOMS: atom_id res chain seq x y z
N MET A 1 3.56 11.11 -0.18
CA MET A 1 3.83 9.66 -0.17
C MET A 1 2.53 8.87 -0.13
N SER A 2 2.03 8.49 -1.30
CA SER A 2 0.88 7.60 -1.44
C SER A 2 1.17 6.59 -2.54
N ILE A 3 0.96 5.31 -2.25
CA ILE A 3 0.90 4.25 -3.25
C ILE A 3 -0.57 3.93 -3.44
N SER A 4 -1.08 4.17 -4.64
CA SER A 4 -2.44 3.84 -5.02
C SER A 4 -2.46 2.74 -6.07
N TYR A 5 -3.53 1.98 -6.03
CA TYR A 5 -3.80 0.92 -6.99
C TYR A 5 -5.26 1.01 -7.38
N ASP A 6 -5.51 1.30 -8.64
CA ASP A 6 -6.85 1.50 -9.17
C ASP A 6 -7.24 0.32 -10.04
N ALA A 7 -8.13 -0.53 -9.53
CA ALA A 7 -8.70 -1.66 -10.27
C ALA A 7 -10.22 -1.55 -10.38
N ARG A 8 -10.75 -0.32 -10.43
CA ARG A 8 -12.19 -0.07 -10.60
C ARG A 8 -12.69 -0.44 -11.99
N GLU A 9 -11.79 -0.54 -12.97
CA GLU A 9 -12.08 -1.03 -14.32
C GLU A 9 -11.36 -2.36 -14.56
N GLY A 10 -12.09 -3.40 -14.99
CA GLY A 10 -11.52 -4.70 -15.33
C GLY A 10 -11.33 -5.66 -14.15
N GLU A 11 -10.41 -6.62 -14.30
CA GLU A 11 -10.06 -7.56 -13.22
C GLU A 11 -9.17 -6.89 -12.16
N PHE A 12 -9.36 -7.27 -10.89
CA PHE A 12 -8.63 -6.68 -9.76
C PHE A 12 -7.10 -6.75 -9.93
N THR A 13 -6.58 -7.80 -10.56
CA THR A 13 -5.13 -8.02 -10.78
C THR A 13 -4.53 -7.17 -11.91
N SER A 14 -5.36 -6.54 -12.74
CA SER A 14 -4.95 -5.75 -13.91
C SER A 14 -5.05 -4.23 -13.68
N GLY A 15 -5.20 -3.81 -12.43
CA GLY A 15 -5.34 -2.41 -12.05
C GLY A 15 -4.10 -1.56 -12.35
N VAL A 16 -4.33 -0.25 -12.48
CA VAL A 16 -3.28 0.74 -12.71
C VAL A 16 -2.62 1.07 -11.39
N ARG A 17 -1.31 0.81 -11.29
CA ARG A 17 -0.50 1.20 -10.14
C ARG A 17 0.01 2.62 -10.32
N TRP A 18 -0.16 3.45 -9.29
CA TRP A 18 0.52 4.73 -9.19
C TRP A 18 1.25 4.82 -7.85
N ALA A 19 2.52 5.20 -7.89
CA ALA A 19 3.35 5.38 -6.71
C ALA A 19 4.03 6.74 -6.82
N ASP A 20 3.80 7.58 -5.81
CA ASP A 20 4.63 8.75 -5.57
C ASP A 20 6.01 8.25 -5.10
N GLU A 21 7.06 8.40 -5.92
CA GLU A 21 8.44 7.91 -5.68
C GLU A 21 9.17 8.68 -4.54
N GLY A 22 8.47 8.99 -3.45
CA GLY A 22 9.04 9.62 -2.25
C GLY A 22 9.86 8.66 -1.37
N GLU A 23 9.87 8.88 -0.04
CA GLU A 23 10.69 8.22 1.00
C GLU A 23 10.82 6.67 0.94
N LEU A 24 9.76 5.94 0.61
CA LEU A 24 9.77 4.48 0.45
C LEU A 24 10.44 4.01 -0.87
N GLY A 25 10.60 4.91 -1.85
CA GLY A 25 11.24 4.66 -3.14
C GLY A 25 10.74 3.41 -3.86
N GLY A 26 11.64 2.76 -4.60
CA GLY A 26 11.37 1.50 -5.31
C GLY A 26 11.26 0.25 -4.42
N ARG A 27 11.39 0.39 -3.09
CA ARG A 27 11.37 -0.74 -2.12
C ARG A 27 9.94 -1.17 -1.77
N ALA A 28 8.97 -0.28 -1.94
CA ALA A 28 7.57 -0.57 -1.70
C ALA A 28 6.89 -1.09 -2.97
N ARG A 29 6.22 -2.24 -2.88
CA ARG A 29 5.49 -2.89 -3.97
C ARG A 29 4.13 -3.37 -3.49
N PHE A 30 3.07 -2.92 -4.16
CA PHE A 30 1.73 -3.43 -3.92
C PHE A 30 1.51 -4.73 -4.71
N ILE A 31 1.02 -5.77 -4.03
CA ILE A 31 0.80 -7.11 -4.57
C ILE A 31 -0.71 -7.37 -4.58
N PRO A 32 -1.40 -7.14 -5.70
CA PRO A 32 -2.86 -7.31 -5.78
C PRO A 32 -3.30 -8.77 -5.75
N SER A 33 -2.43 -9.70 -6.13
CA SER A 33 -2.72 -11.13 -6.20
C SER A 33 -2.57 -11.87 -4.85
N SER A 34 -2.10 -11.21 -3.80
CA SER A 34 -2.04 -11.82 -2.46
C SER A 34 -3.41 -11.78 -1.80
N GLU A 35 -3.68 -12.70 -0.89
CA GLU A 35 -4.93 -12.76 -0.13
C GLU A 35 -4.61 -12.69 1.37
N PRO A 36 -4.76 -11.51 2.02
CA PRO A 36 -5.26 -10.24 1.47
C PRO A 36 -4.23 -9.49 0.58
N PRO A 37 -4.67 -8.54 -0.28
CA PRO A 37 -3.78 -7.67 -1.04
C PRO A 37 -2.80 -6.93 -0.14
N THR A 38 -1.50 -6.99 -0.44
CA THR A 38 -0.45 -6.61 0.50
C THR A 38 0.49 -5.55 -0.10
N LEU A 39 0.87 -4.57 0.70
CA LEU A 39 2.00 -3.69 0.41
C LEU A 39 3.26 -4.30 1.01
N ALA A 40 4.15 -4.83 0.16
CA ALA A 40 5.45 -5.33 0.56
C ALA A 40 6.46 -4.17 0.59
N LEU A 41 7.28 -4.12 1.64
CA LEU A 41 8.39 -3.17 1.79
C LEU A 41 9.68 -3.96 2.03
N ASP A 42 10.62 -3.90 1.09
CA ASP A 42 11.85 -4.69 1.15
C ASP A 42 13.02 -3.97 0.43
N PRO A 43 14.15 -3.69 1.11
CA PRO A 43 14.42 -3.88 2.54
C PRO A 43 13.65 -2.87 3.40
N VAL A 44 13.48 -3.14 4.70
CA VAL A 44 12.94 -2.19 5.70
C VAL A 44 14.07 -1.41 6.38
N HIS A 45 13.85 -0.13 6.67
CA HIS A 45 14.77 0.76 7.39
C HIS A 45 14.11 1.33 8.65
N ALA A 46 14.92 1.81 9.60
CA ALA A 46 14.42 2.43 10.83
C ALA A 46 13.53 3.66 10.57
N ASN A 47 13.80 4.42 9.51
CA ASN A 47 12.98 5.57 9.11
C ASN A 47 11.60 5.16 8.53
N ASP A 48 11.40 3.88 8.21
CA ASP A 48 10.11 3.39 7.76
C ASP A 48 9.13 3.18 8.94
N GLU A 49 9.60 3.24 10.20
CA GLU A 49 8.75 3.20 11.39
C GLU A 49 7.74 4.36 11.40
N GLY A 50 6.47 4.04 11.68
CA GLY A 50 5.42 5.04 11.74
C GLY A 50 4.02 4.48 11.53
N VAL A 51 3.07 5.39 11.36
CA VAL A 51 1.66 5.06 11.19
C VAL A 51 1.30 5.06 9.70
N TYR A 52 0.88 3.90 9.21
CA TYR A 52 0.45 3.67 7.84
C TYR A 52 -1.07 3.69 7.76
N THR A 53 -1.59 4.24 6.66
CA THR A 53 -3.02 4.27 6.38
C THR A 53 -3.31 3.51 5.09
N CYS A 54 -4.09 2.44 5.19
CA CYS A 54 -4.66 1.76 4.05
C CYS A 54 -6.05 2.33 3.78
N ARG A 55 -6.31 2.79 2.57
CA ARG A 55 -7.60 3.32 2.14
C ARG A 55 -8.09 2.56 0.92
N VAL A 56 -9.35 2.15 0.95
CA VAL A 56 -10.04 1.49 -0.16
C VAL A 56 -11.19 2.38 -0.59
N ASP A 57 -11.18 2.78 -1.87
CA ASP A 57 -12.24 3.58 -2.48
C ASP A 57 -13.12 2.68 -3.36
N TYR A 58 -14.43 2.65 -3.06
CA TYR A 58 -15.41 1.89 -3.83
C TYR A 58 -16.20 2.82 -4.78
N ILE A 59 -16.77 2.26 -5.84
CA ILE A 59 -17.58 3.02 -6.79
C ILE A 59 -18.92 3.45 -6.16
N LEU A 60 -19.59 2.53 -5.45
CA LEU A 60 -20.95 2.72 -4.94
C LEU A 60 -21.03 2.67 -3.41
N SER A 61 -19.90 2.63 -2.72
CA SER A 61 -19.84 2.49 -1.27
C SER A 61 -18.85 3.50 -0.69
N PRO A 62 -19.03 3.93 0.57
CA PRO A 62 -18.09 4.85 1.20
C PRO A 62 -16.70 4.21 1.32
N SER A 63 -15.67 5.04 1.24
CA SER A 63 -14.30 4.60 1.40
C SER A 63 -14.08 4.00 2.78
N THR A 64 -13.34 2.90 2.84
CA THR A 64 -12.93 2.28 4.10
C THR A 64 -11.47 2.57 4.35
N THR A 65 -11.14 2.90 5.60
CA THR A 65 -9.76 3.24 5.99
C THR A 65 -9.35 2.38 7.18
N ALA A 66 -8.15 1.81 7.11
CA ALA A 66 -7.52 1.09 8.20
C ALA A 66 -6.19 1.76 8.53
N VAL A 67 -5.90 1.91 9.83
CA VAL A 67 -4.66 2.49 10.33
C VAL A 67 -3.82 1.38 10.95
N VAL A 68 -2.55 1.31 10.57
CA VAL A 68 -1.60 0.27 10.97
C VAL A 68 -0.36 0.96 11.53
N ASN A 69 0.08 0.55 12.72
CA ASN A 69 1.34 1.02 13.28
C ASN A 69 2.47 0.05 12.92
N LEU A 70 3.47 0.52 12.18
CA LEU A 70 4.67 -0.23 11.85
C LEU A 70 5.78 0.18 12.83
N THR A 71 6.27 -0.78 13.61
CA THR A 71 7.42 -0.59 14.51
C THR A 71 8.58 -1.43 13.98
N VAL A 72 9.75 -0.82 13.82
CA VAL A 72 10.93 -1.47 13.25
C VAL A 72 11.89 -1.80 14.38
N VAL A 73 11.98 -3.08 14.75
CA VAL A 73 12.91 -3.54 15.78
C VAL A 73 14.23 -3.92 15.12
N CYS A 74 15.28 -3.13 15.40
CA CYS A 74 16.66 -3.45 15.02
C CYS A 74 17.33 -4.12 16.23
N GLU A 75 17.74 -5.38 16.10
CA GLU A 75 18.60 -6.08 17.08
C GLU A 75 20.08 -5.85 16.78
#